data_AF-A0A2W4TTE3-F1
#
_entry.id   AF-A0A2W4TTE3-F1
#
_cell.length_a   1.000
_cell.length_b   1.000
_cell.length_c   1.000
_cell.angle_alpha   90.00
_cell.angle_beta   90.00
_cell.angle_gamma   90.00
#
_symmetry.space_group_name_H-M   'P 1'
#
loop_
_entity.id
_entity.type
_entity.pdbx_description
1 polymer ?
#
loop_
_entity_poly.entity_id
_entity_poly.type
_entity_poly.pdbx_seq_one_letter_code
_entity_poly.pdbx_strand_id
1 'polypeptide(L)' 'MERVADGTTQYLITKRGRPVAKLVAPDVAAPSPFGFLRGTVAGHGDIVAPDFAAWGDVG' A
#
# COMPACT_ATOMS: atom_id res chain seq x y z
N MET A 1 4.27 -18.07 -8.03
CA MET A 1 3.70 -17.41 -6.85
C MET A 1 4.19 -15.97 -6.74
N GLU A 2 5.50 -15.72 -6.79
CA GLU A 2 6.09 -14.36 -6.71
C GLU A 2 5.51 -13.37 -7.73
N ARG A 3 5.42 -13.73 -9.03
CA ARG A 3 4.82 -12.89 -10.09
C ARG A 3 3.31 -12.62 -9.96
N VAL A 4 2.61 -13.34 -9.08
CA VAL A 4 1.19 -13.08 -8.81
C VAL A 4 1.05 -12.06 -7.68
N ALA A 5 2.00 -12.05 -6.75
CA ALA A 5 1.98 -11.15 -5.59
C ALA A 5 2.16 -9.68 -5.99
N ASP A 6 2.85 -9.39 -7.09
CA ASP A 6 3.03 -8.04 -7.62
C ASP A 6 1.77 -7.45 -8.31
N GLY A 7 0.69 -8.22 -8.43
CA GLY A 7 -0.57 -7.79 -9.02
C GLY A 7 -0.62 -7.79 -10.56
N THR A 8 0.48 -8.07 -11.24
CA THR A 8 0.59 -7.94 -12.71
C THR A 8 0.17 -9.22 -13.43
N THR A 9 0.31 -10.38 -12.79
CA THR A 9 0.03 -11.69 -13.41
C THR A 9 -1.07 -12.44 -12.66
N GLN A 10 -2.00 -13.03 -13.42
CA GLN A 10 -3.00 -13.96 -12.90
C GLN A 10 -2.96 -15.29 -13.67
N TYR A 11 -3.26 -16.39 -13.00
CA TYR A 11 -3.31 -17.71 -13.62
C TYR A 11 -4.69 -18.35 -13.47
N LEU A 12 -5.20 -18.91 -14.58
CA LEU A 12 -6.33 -19.82 -14.56
C LEU A 12 -5.81 -21.26 -14.59
N ILE A 13 -6.01 -21.99 -13.50
CA ILE A 13 -5.57 -23.38 -13.37
C ILE A 13 -6.69 -24.26 -13.93
N THR A 14 -6.35 -25.10 -14.91
CA THR A 14 -7.28 -26.03 -15.54
C THR A 14 -6.88 -27.48 -15.27
N LYS A 15 -7.86 -28.37 -15.24
CA LYS A 15 -7.67 -29.82 -15.20
C LYS A 15 -8.50 -30.42 -16.34
N ARG A 16 -7.83 -31.06 -17.30
CA ARG A 16 -8.46 -31.62 -18.53
C ARG A 16 -9.28 -30.57 -19.31
N GLY A 17 -8.71 -29.37 -19.47
CA GLY A 17 -9.37 -28.26 -20.17
C GLY A 17 -10.50 -27.59 -19.39
N ARG A 18 -10.85 -28.07 -18.19
CA ARG A 18 -11.85 -27.44 -17.34
C ARG A 18 -11.19 -26.57 -16.27
N PRO A 19 -11.57 -25.30 -16.12
CA PRO A 19 -11.11 -24.45 -15.02
C PRO A 19 -11.43 -25.06 -13.65
N VAL A 20 -10.47 -25.02 -12.72
CA VAL A 20 -10.63 -25.57 -11.36
C VAL A 20 -10.21 -24.59 -10.27
N ALA A 21 -9.33 -23.63 -10.57
CA ALA A 21 -8.93 -22.60 -9.63
C ALA A 21 -8.43 -21.36 -10.37
N LYS A 22 -8.47 -20.21 -9.70
CA LYS A 22 -7.85 -18.97 -10.15
C LYS A 22 -6.83 -18.52 -9.10
N LEU A 23 -5.61 -18.26 -9.55
CA LEU A 23 -4.56 -17.71 -8.70
C LEU A 23 -4.39 -16.23 -9.05
N VAL A 24 -4.67 -15.38 -8.07
CA VAL A 24 -4.65 -13.91 -8.16
C VAL A 24 -3.86 -13.34 -6.98
N ALA A 25 -3.45 -12.08 -7.10
CA ALA A 25 -2.88 -11.36 -5.97
C ALA A 25 -3.89 -11.36 -4.81
N PRO A 26 -3.42 -11.44 -3.55
CA PRO A 26 -4.29 -11.25 -2.41
C PRO A 26 -4.91 -9.86 -2.46
N ASP A 27 -6.19 -9.76 -2.10
CA ASP A 27 -6.85 -8.48 -1.95
C ASP A 27 -6.34 -7.82 -0.67
N VAL A 28 -5.29 -7.02 -0.79
CA VAL A 28 -4.77 -6.21 0.30
C VAL A 28 -5.61 -4.94 0.33
N ALA A 29 -6.57 -4.88 1.26
CA ALA A 29 -7.33 -3.66 1.48
C ALA A 29 -6.35 -2.50 1.71
N ALA A 30 -6.48 -1.45 0.89
CA ALA A 30 -5.73 -0.23 1.14
C ALA A 30 -6.04 0.26 2.57
N PRO A 31 -5.04 0.74 3.33
CA PRO A 31 -5.31 1.30 4.64
C PRO A 31 -6.35 2.41 4.52
N SER A 32 -7.35 2.39 5.41
CA SER A 32 -8.37 3.43 5.45
C SER A 32 -7.71 4.78 5.71
N PRO A 33 -8.04 5.85 4.95
CA PRO A 33 -7.57 7.20 5.30
C PRO A 33 -8.11 7.65 6.66
N PHE A 34 -9.25 7.10 7.09
CA PHE A 34 -9.80 7.36 8.42
C PHE A 34 -9.04 6.55 9.48
N GLY A 35 -8.37 7.27 10.38
CA GLY A 35 -7.67 6.68 11.52
C GLY A 35 -6.31 6.06 11.19
N PHE A 36 -5.80 6.22 9.97
CA PHE A 36 -4.49 5.70 9.56
C PHE A 36 -3.35 6.10 10.52
N LEU A 37 -3.36 7.35 10.96
CA LEU A 37 -2.37 7.93 11.89
C LEU A 37 -2.81 7.87 13.37
N ARG A 38 -3.83 7.08 13.71
CA ARG A 38 -4.33 7.01 15.09
C ARG A 38 -3.25 6.39 15.98
N GLY A 39 -2.81 7.16 16.99
CA GLY A 39 -1.78 6.72 17.93
C GLY A 39 -0.34 6.89 17.42
N THR A 40 -0.14 7.49 16.24
CA THR A 40 1.20 7.79 15.71
C THR A 40 1.64 9.24 15.94
N VAL A 41 0.80 10.07 16.58
CA VAL A 41 1.11 11.47 16.87
C VAL A 41 2.18 11.54 17.97
N ALA A 42 3.38 12.02 17.62
CA ALA A 42 4.51 12.14 18.54
C ALA A 42 4.50 13.44 19.37
N GLY A 43 3.74 14.46 18.95
CA GLY A 43 3.66 15.75 19.63
C GLY A 43 2.55 16.64 19.07
N HIS A 44 2.15 17.64 19.86
CA HIS A 44 1.19 18.67 19.48
C HIS A 44 1.79 20.05 19.77
N GLY A 45 1.63 20.98 18.84
CA GLY A 45 2.15 22.34 18.94
C GLY A 45 1.69 23.20 17.77
N ASP A 46 1.93 24.50 17.87
CA ASP A 46 1.51 25.49 16.88
C ASP A 46 2.59 25.73 15.82
N ILE A 47 2.17 25.86 14.56
CA ILE A 47 3.03 26.30 13.47
C ILE A 47 3.04 27.82 13.47
N VAL A 48 4.10 28.41 14.03
CA VAL A 48 4.25 29.88 14.14
C VAL A 48 5.02 30.50 12.98
N ALA A 49 5.80 29.70 12.24
CA ALA A 49 6.54 30.09 11.05
C ALA A 49 6.95 28.85 10.25
N PRO A 50 7.29 28.99 8.94
CA PRO A 50 7.88 27.91 8.15
C PRO A 50 9.27 27.51 8.69
N ASP A 51 9.58 26.22 8.70
CA ASP A 51 10.92 25.70 8.97
C ASP A 51 11.62 25.36 7.65
N PHE A 52 12.34 26.35 7.10
CA PHE A 52 13.10 26.18 5.87
C PHE A 52 14.29 25.21 6.03
N ALA A 53 14.80 25.00 7.25
CA ALA A 53 15.91 24.09 7.51
C ALA A 53 15.45 22.62 7.45
N ALA A 54 14.22 22.33 7.87
CA ALA A 54 13.63 20.99 7.78
C ALA A 54 13.42 20.50 6.33
N TRP A 55 13.32 21.40 5.36
CA TRP A 55 13.07 21.05 3.96
C TRP A 55 14.34 20.58 3.23
N GLY A 56 15.52 20.77 3.83
CA GLY A 56 16.80 20.43 3.21
C GLY A 56 17.16 21.37 2.06
N ASP A 57 18.21 21.02 1.31
CA ASP A 57 18.67 21.81 0.17
C ASP A 57 17.72 21.58 -1.01
N VAL A 58 16.77 22.51 -1.18
CA VAL A 58 15.88 22.57 -2.34
C VAL A 58 16.64 23.23 -3.49
N GLY A 59 17.58 22.47 -4.06
CA GLY A 59 18.29 22.82 -5.29
C GLY A 59 17.37 22.97 -6.50
#